data_AF-A0A955WCW4-F1
#
_entry.id   AF-A0A955WCW4-F1
#
_cell.length_a   1.000
_cell.length_b   1.000
_cell.length_c   1.000
_cell.angle_alpha   90.00
_cell.angle_beta   90.00
_cell.angle_gamma   90.00
#
_symmetry.space_group_name_H-M   'P 1'
#
loop_
_entity.id
_entity.type
_entity.pdbx_description
1 polymer ?
#
loop_
_entity_poly.entity_id
_entity_poly.type
_entity_poly.pdbx_seq_one_letter_code
_entity_poly.pdbx_strand_id
1 'polypeptide(L)'
;MNASSPRGPALAPRAAGPWHRGPSFVGLGLLFVAALALPAGCGEVETLILAPRPNQQDFPAAQAVMLRVGCGESFCHQVIQGNFRVTADPKTAAVAEDEFLMAKAFVDLETPENSRLLRVALQGAPERGTHPACFRAADDCAFRKLVAWIAWTSPDDPRPDDIDCPVTENACFGQ
;
A
#
# COMPACT_ATOMS: atom_id res chain seq x y z
N MET A 1 -38.11 -47.80 2.92
CA MET A 1 -39.27 -46.97 2.49
C MET A 1 -38.66 -45.74 1.81
N ASN A 2 -38.64 -45.70 0.47
CA ASN A 2 -39.52 -44.87 -0.38
C ASN A 2 -39.53 -43.39 0.06
N ALA A 3 -39.36 -42.37 -0.79
CA ALA A 3 -39.31 -42.29 -2.23
C ALA A 3 -38.78 -40.90 -2.67
N SER A 4 -38.22 -40.87 -3.87
CA SER A 4 -38.41 -39.87 -4.95
C SER A 4 -38.50 -38.37 -4.65
N SER A 5 -37.56 -37.65 -5.27
CA SER A 5 -37.72 -36.27 -5.77
C SER A 5 -38.95 -36.15 -6.69
N PRO A 6 -39.53 -34.94 -6.83
CA PRO A 6 -39.55 -34.39 -8.19
C PRO A 6 -39.31 -32.87 -8.30
N ARG A 7 -38.75 -32.52 -9.45
CA ARG A 7 -38.70 -31.19 -10.06
C ARG A 7 -40.11 -30.66 -10.34
N GLY A 8 -40.27 -29.34 -10.23
CA GLY A 8 -41.42 -28.59 -10.76
C GLY A 8 -40.97 -27.26 -11.37
N PRO A 9 -41.70 -26.72 -12.36
CA PRO A 9 -41.10 -26.08 -13.54
C PRO A 9 -41.04 -24.54 -13.51
N ALA A 10 -40.27 -24.04 -14.48
CA ALA A 10 -40.16 -22.66 -14.92
C ALA A 10 -41.51 -22.03 -15.31
N LEU A 11 -41.65 -20.73 -15.07
CA LEU A 11 -42.69 -19.88 -15.64
C LEU A 11 -42.08 -18.76 -16.49
N ALA A 12 -42.74 -18.57 -17.63
CA ALA A 12 -42.41 -17.90 -18.87
C ALA A 12 -42.08 -16.39 -18.82
N PRO A 13 -41.46 -15.86 -19.91
CA PRO A 13 -41.16 -14.43 -20.08
C PRO A 13 -42.42 -13.61 -20.36
N ARG A 14 -42.45 -12.36 -19.87
CA ARG A 14 -43.45 -11.37 -20.29
C ARG A 14 -42.94 -10.54 -21.45
N ALA A 15 -43.79 -10.52 -22.47
CA ALA A 15 -43.58 -10.00 -23.79
C ALA A 15 -43.56 -8.47 -23.89
N ALA A 16 -43.02 -8.06 -25.04
CA ALA A 16 -42.97 -6.75 -25.65
C ALA A 16 -44.26 -5.91 -25.55
N GLY A 17 -44.07 -4.60 -25.47
CA GLY A 17 -45.05 -3.59 -25.83
C GLY A 17 -44.37 -2.51 -26.68
N PRO A 18 -44.72 -2.36 -27.97
CA PRO A 18 -44.19 -1.33 -28.85
C PRO A 18 -45.01 -0.04 -28.69
N TRP A 19 -44.33 1.09 -28.54
CA TRP A 19 -44.97 2.40 -28.72
C TRP A 19 -44.23 3.16 -29.82
N HIS A 20 -44.93 3.26 -30.93
CA HIS A 20 -44.58 3.96 -32.15
C HIS A 20 -44.63 5.48 -31.98
N ARG A 21 -44.04 6.15 -32.99
CA ARG A 21 -44.24 7.55 -33.45
C ARG A 21 -43.40 8.56 -32.68
N GLY A 22 -42.55 9.38 -33.28
CA GLY A 22 -42.40 9.82 -34.68
C GLY A 22 -41.89 11.27 -34.63
N PRO A 23 -41.06 11.73 -35.57
CA PRO A 23 -40.33 13.00 -35.46
C PRO A 23 -41.22 14.18 -35.87
N SER A 24 -41.11 15.31 -35.17
CA SER A 24 -41.62 16.60 -35.63
C SER A 24 -40.50 17.63 -35.55
N PHE A 25 -39.89 17.87 -36.70
CA PHE A 25 -39.18 19.09 -37.03
C PHE A 25 -40.20 20.20 -37.29
N VAL A 26 -40.06 21.36 -36.66
CA VAL A 26 -40.05 22.71 -37.27
C VAL A 26 -39.69 23.68 -36.14
N GLY A 27 -38.59 24.42 -36.30
CA GLY A 27 -38.17 25.42 -35.32
C GLY A 27 -36.88 26.10 -35.74
N LEU A 28 -36.90 26.73 -36.91
CA LEU A 28 -35.85 27.60 -37.42
C LEU A 28 -35.70 28.81 -36.48
N GLY A 29 -34.72 28.73 -35.58
CA GLY A 29 -34.29 29.84 -34.73
C GLY A 29 -32.79 30.06 -34.91
N LEU A 30 -32.43 30.82 -35.94
CA LEU A 30 -31.09 31.38 -36.11
C LEU A 30 -30.88 32.43 -35.01
N LEU A 31 -30.31 32.00 -33.88
CA LEU A 31 -29.72 32.90 -32.90
C LEU A 31 -28.21 32.66 -32.88
N PHE A 32 -27.52 33.58 -33.56
CA PHE A 32 -26.11 33.87 -33.36
C PHE A 32 -25.84 34.04 -31.86
N VAL A 33 -25.27 33.02 -31.22
CA VAL A 33 -24.53 33.21 -29.97
C VAL A 33 -23.07 33.05 -30.36
N ALA A 34 -22.39 34.18 -30.30
CA ALA A 34 -20.98 34.33 -30.55
C ALA A 34 -20.19 33.15 -29.99
N ALA A 35 -19.35 32.57 -30.84
CA ALA A 35 -18.28 31.70 -30.43
C ALA A 35 -17.44 32.46 -29.40
N LEU A 36 -17.75 32.27 -28.12
CA LEU A 36 -16.81 32.42 -27.03
C LEU A 36 -15.72 31.40 -27.33
N ALA A 37 -14.73 31.83 -28.09
CA ALA A 37 -13.39 31.29 -28.01
C ALA A 37 -12.94 31.49 -26.56
N LEU A 38 -13.37 30.56 -25.69
CA LEU A 38 -12.60 30.23 -24.50
C LEU A 38 -11.16 30.10 -25.00
N PRO A 39 -10.18 30.78 -24.41
CA PRO A 39 -8.82 30.38 -24.64
C PRO A 39 -8.81 28.90 -24.27
N ALA A 40 -8.58 28.04 -25.26
CA ALA A 40 -8.12 26.70 -25.02
C ALA A 40 -6.77 26.90 -24.33
N GLY A 41 -6.82 27.12 -23.01
CA GLY A 41 -5.69 26.87 -22.16
C GLY A 41 -5.33 25.44 -22.50
N CYS A 42 -4.17 25.28 -23.13
CA CYS A 42 -3.47 24.02 -23.11
C CYS A 42 -3.24 23.73 -21.63
N GLY A 43 -4.24 23.17 -20.98
CA GLY A 43 -4.07 22.54 -19.69
C GLY A 43 -3.12 21.41 -20.01
N GLU A 44 -1.83 21.63 -19.80
CA GLU A 44 -0.90 20.55 -19.61
C GLU A 44 -1.52 19.72 -18.49
N VAL A 45 -2.08 18.58 -18.89
CA VAL A 45 -2.42 17.53 -17.95
C VAL A 45 -1.06 17.06 -17.47
N GLU A 46 -0.56 17.68 -16.40
CA GLU A 46 0.56 17.17 -15.64
C GLU A 46 0.11 15.81 -15.10
N THR A 47 0.44 14.76 -15.85
CA THR A 47 0.34 13.39 -15.34
C THR A 47 1.32 13.30 -14.18
N LEU A 48 0.79 13.50 -12.97
CA LEU A 48 1.53 13.32 -11.74
C LEU A 48 1.83 11.82 -11.61
N ILE A 49 3.00 11.39 -12.09
CA ILE A 49 3.47 10.01 -11.90
C ILE A 49 3.83 9.89 -10.43
N LEU A 50 2.85 9.49 -9.62
CA LEU A 50 3.08 9.11 -8.24
C LEU A 50 4.02 7.90 -8.24
N ALA A 51 5.16 8.06 -7.61
CA ALA A 51 6.12 6.98 -7.54
C ALA A 51 5.59 5.83 -6.67
N PRO A 52 5.95 4.57 -6.97
CA PRO A 52 5.41 3.42 -6.25
C PRO A 52 5.84 3.47 -4.78
N ARG A 53 4.87 3.45 -3.86
CA ARG A 53 5.09 3.47 -2.40
C ARG A 53 4.99 2.06 -1.79
N PRO A 54 5.78 1.74 -0.73
CA PRO A 54 7.00 2.42 -0.30
C PRO A 54 8.05 2.44 -1.40
N ASN A 55 9.06 3.32 -1.30
CA ASN A 55 10.13 3.37 -2.30
C ASN A 55 10.91 2.05 -2.33
N GLN A 56 10.81 1.29 -3.43
CA GLN A 56 11.54 0.03 -3.57
C GLN A 56 13.06 0.26 -3.66
N GLN A 57 13.51 1.40 -4.21
CA GLN A 57 14.94 1.70 -4.34
C GLN A 57 15.61 1.93 -2.99
N ASP A 58 14.86 2.45 -2.00
CA ASP A 58 15.33 2.69 -0.64
C ASP A 58 15.10 1.50 0.30
N PHE A 59 14.53 0.40 -0.20
CA PHE A 59 14.33 -0.79 0.62
C PHE A 59 15.63 -1.31 1.24
N PRO A 60 16.80 -1.32 0.58
CA PRO A 60 18.05 -1.73 1.22
C PRO A 60 18.43 -0.88 2.45
N ALA A 61 18.17 0.43 2.41
CA ALA A 61 18.42 1.32 3.55
C ALA A 61 17.44 1.03 4.70
N ALA A 62 16.15 0.86 4.39
CA ALA A 62 15.16 0.43 5.37
C ALA A 62 15.48 -0.95 5.98
N GLN A 63 15.92 -1.90 5.14
CA GLN A 63 16.33 -3.24 5.54
C GLN A 63 17.53 -3.19 6.50
N ALA A 64 18.54 -2.37 6.20
CA ALA A 64 19.68 -2.16 7.07
C ALA A 64 19.29 -1.61 8.45
N VAL A 65 18.30 -0.69 8.51
CA VAL A 65 17.72 -0.21 9.77
C VAL A 65 17.07 -1.36 10.55
N MET A 66 16.22 -2.16 9.90
CA MET A 66 15.54 -3.31 10.52
C MET A 66 16.54 -4.35 11.04
N LEU A 67 17.61 -4.62 10.29
CA LEU A 67 18.69 -5.52 10.69
C LEU A 67 19.45 -4.99 11.91
N ARG A 68 19.86 -3.71 11.91
CA ARG A 68 20.57 -3.09 13.05
C ARG A 68 19.76 -3.11 14.33
N VAL A 69 18.45 -2.91 14.24
CA VAL A 69 17.54 -2.97 15.39
C VAL A 69 17.38 -4.40 15.92
N GLY A 70 17.72 -5.41 15.11
CA GLY A 70 17.69 -6.82 15.49
C GLY A 70 16.48 -7.60 14.96
N CYS A 71 15.73 -7.05 14.00
CA CYS A 71 14.56 -7.74 13.43
C CYS A 71 14.98 -9.05 12.73
N GLY A 72 16.12 -9.06 12.03
CA GLY A 72 16.57 -10.23 11.26
C GLY A 72 17.27 -11.32 12.07
N GLU A 73 17.67 -11.06 13.32
CA GLU A 73 18.51 -11.97 14.10
C GLU A 73 17.76 -12.68 15.25
N SER A 74 16.55 -12.21 15.61
CA SER A 74 15.74 -12.75 16.72
C SER A 74 15.11 -14.15 16.46
N PHE A 75 15.54 -14.88 15.43
CA PHE A 75 14.96 -16.11 14.88
C PHE A 75 13.50 -15.99 14.39
N CYS A 76 12.73 -15.02 14.90
CA CYS A 76 11.31 -14.80 14.61
C CYS A 76 11.05 -14.39 13.15
N HIS A 77 12.02 -13.76 12.50
CA HIS A 77 11.93 -13.32 11.10
C HIS A 77 12.89 -14.06 10.15
N GLN A 78 13.59 -15.09 10.64
CA GLN A 78 14.46 -15.95 9.82
C GLN A 78 13.74 -17.19 9.25
N VAL A 79 12.68 -17.67 9.90
CA VAL A 79 11.97 -18.91 9.54
C VAL A 79 10.51 -18.61 9.22
N ILE A 80 10.09 -18.82 7.97
CA ILE A 80 8.76 -18.41 7.49
C ILE A 80 7.69 -19.45 7.86
N GLN A 81 6.74 -19.04 8.72
CA GLN A 81 5.31 -19.34 8.53
C GLN A 81 4.55 -18.00 8.34
N GLY A 82 4.72 -17.42 7.15
CA GLY A 82 3.73 -16.56 6.51
C GLY A 82 3.75 -15.05 6.72
N ASN A 83 4.60 -14.39 7.53
CA ASN A 83 4.25 -13.00 7.91
C ASN A 83 5.37 -11.99 8.22
N PHE A 84 6.54 -12.02 7.55
CA PHE A 84 7.59 -10.96 7.51
C PHE A 84 8.98 -11.59 7.67
N ARG A 85 9.84 -11.38 6.66
CA ARG A 85 11.24 -11.83 6.60
C ARG A 85 12.14 -10.65 6.28
N VAL A 86 13.27 -10.55 6.96
CA VAL A 86 14.33 -9.57 6.72
C VAL A 86 15.65 -10.28 6.95
N THR A 87 16.49 -10.42 5.90
CA THR A 87 17.79 -11.10 6.01
C THR A 87 18.96 -10.22 5.61
N ALA A 88 20.11 -10.42 6.27
CA ALA A 88 21.34 -9.65 6.00
C ALA A 88 22.00 -10.01 4.66
N ASP A 89 21.70 -11.19 4.12
CA ASP A 89 22.25 -11.70 2.86
C ASP A 89 21.11 -12.26 1.99
N PRO A 90 20.38 -11.40 1.25
CA PRO A 90 19.46 -11.87 0.23
C PRO A 90 20.30 -12.47 -0.90
N LYS A 91 20.48 -13.80 -0.86
CA LYS A 91 21.33 -14.57 -1.78
C LYS A 91 21.10 -14.30 -3.27
N THR A 92 19.96 -13.69 -3.65
CA THR A 92 19.63 -13.27 -5.02
C THR A 92 18.79 -11.98 -5.02
N ALA A 93 18.74 -11.29 -6.17
CA ALA A 93 17.86 -10.14 -6.37
C ALA A 93 16.36 -10.50 -6.22
N ALA A 94 15.96 -11.70 -6.64
CA ALA A 94 14.60 -12.19 -6.45
C ALA A 94 14.24 -12.32 -4.95
N VAL A 95 15.19 -12.74 -4.11
CA VAL A 95 14.99 -12.79 -2.65
C VAL A 95 14.82 -11.38 -2.07
N ALA A 96 15.58 -10.39 -2.55
CA ALA A 96 15.44 -9.01 -2.11
C ALA A 96 14.08 -8.41 -2.50
N GLU A 97 13.59 -8.71 -3.72
CA GLU A 97 12.26 -8.31 -4.17
C GLU A 97 11.14 -8.97 -3.36
N ASP A 98 11.26 -10.27 -3.07
CA ASP A 98 10.31 -10.99 -2.22
C ASP A 98 10.26 -10.40 -0.79
N GLU A 99 11.41 -10.07 -0.21
CA GLU A 99 11.48 -9.41 1.10
C GLU A 99 10.83 -8.02 1.09
N PHE A 100 11.01 -7.25 0.01
CA PHE A 100 10.31 -5.98 -0.18
C PHE A 100 8.80 -6.18 -0.23
N LEU A 101 8.30 -7.11 -1.05
CA LEU A 101 6.86 -7.37 -1.17
C LEU A 101 6.26 -7.86 0.16
N MET A 102 6.99 -8.71 0.89
CA MET A 102 6.59 -9.14 2.23
C MET A 102 6.54 -7.96 3.21
N ALA A 103 7.57 -7.11 3.27
CA ALA A 103 7.58 -5.94 4.13
C ALA A 103 6.45 -4.95 3.79
N LYS A 104 6.20 -4.74 2.50
CA LYS A 104 5.13 -3.88 2.00
C LYS A 104 3.74 -4.32 2.47
N ALA A 105 3.51 -5.62 2.71
CA ALA A 105 2.24 -6.10 3.23
C ALA A 105 1.93 -5.64 4.67
N PHE A 106 2.91 -5.09 5.40
CA PHE A 106 2.78 -4.60 6.78
C PHE A 106 2.77 -3.07 6.88
N VAL A 107 2.86 -2.37 5.76
CA VAL A 107 2.84 -0.90 5.74
C VAL A 107 1.42 -0.39 5.44
N ASP A 108 1.09 0.75 6.03
CA ASP A 108 -0.08 1.56 5.72
C ASP A 108 0.41 2.77 4.91
N LEU A 109 -0.07 2.90 3.68
CA LEU A 109 0.35 3.98 2.77
C LEU A 109 -0.44 5.28 2.97
N GLU A 110 -1.59 5.21 3.65
CA GLU A 110 -2.42 6.37 3.97
C GLU A 110 -1.94 7.01 5.28
N THR A 111 -1.63 6.16 6.27
CA THR A 111 -1.05 6.58 7.54
C THR A 111 0.26 5.82 7.84
N PRO A 112 1.40 6.29 7.28
CA PRO A 112 2.71 5.64 7.44
C PRO A 112 3.05 5.25 8.88
N GLU A 113 2.83 6.14 9.85
CA GLU A 113 3.12 5.91 11.27
C GLU A 113 2.26 4.81 11.90
N ASN A 114 1.06 4.58 11.35
CA ASN A 114 0.14 3.53 11.81
C ASN A 114 0.37 2.17 11.17
N SER A 115 1.38 2.06 10.28
CA SER A 115 1.82 0.80 9.70
C SER A 115 1.94 -0.28 10.75
N ARG A 116 1.41 -1.48 10.48
CA ARG A 116 1.49 -2.63 11.39
C ARG A 116 2.95 -2.94 11.76
N LEU A 117 3.86 -2.80 10.79
CA LEU A 117 5.31 -2.92 10.98
C LEU A 117 5.82 -2.01 12.11
N LEU A 118 5.49 -0.72 12.05
CA LEU A 118 5.93 0.27 13.05
C LEU A 118 5.24 0.10 14.39
N ARG A 119 3.92 -0.15 14.39
CA ARG A 119 3.16 -0.36 15.61
C ARG A 119 3.65 -1.56 16.41
N VAL A 120 3.90 -2.69 15.75
CA VAL A 120 4.42 -3.90 16.44
C VAL A 120 5.82 -3.64 16.97
N ALA A 121 6.69 -2.96 16.20
CA ALA A 121 8.01 -2.61 16.66
C ALA A 121 7.99 -1.58 17.81
N LEU A 122 6.99 -0.70 17.90
CA LEU A 122 6.87 0.29 18.97
C LEU A 122 6.21 -0.26 20.24
N GLN A 123 5.14 -1.04 20.09
CA GLN A 123 4.29 -1.48 21.20
C GLN A 123 4.59 -2.92 21.65
N GLY A 124 5.36 -3.67 20.87
CA GLY A 124 5.45 -5.12 20.98
C GLY A 124 4.14 -5.80 20.57
N ALA A 125 4.08 -7.13 20.72
CA ALA A 125 2.89 -7.93 20.48
C ALA A 125 2.65 -8.91 21.66
N PRO A 126 2.11 -8.42 22.80
CA PRO A 126 1.97 -9.22 24.02
C PRO A 126 1.05 -10.42 23.84
N GLU A 127 0.01 -10.30 23.00
CA GLU A 127 -1.00 -11.34 22.79
C GLU A 127 -0.48 -12.55 21.98
N ARG A 128 0.73 -12.46 21.42
CA ARG A 128 1.41 -13.55 20.71
C ARG A 128 2.75 -13.94 21.33
N GLY A 129 3.09 -13.38 22.49
CA GLY A 129 4.20 -13.83 23.34
C GLY A 129 5.61 -13.85 22.72
N THR A 130 5.88 -13.15 21.60
CA THR A 130 7.15 -13.35 20.87
C THR A 130 7.79 -12.10 20.26
N HIS A 131 7.15 -10.91 20.29
CA HIS A 131 7.77 -9.70 19.74
C HIS A 131 7.92 -8.61 20.82
N PRO A 132 9.14 -8.32 21.30
CA PRO A 132 9.37 -7.21 22.22
C PRO A 132 9.13 -5.87 21.52
N ALA A 133 8.93 -4.81 22.30
CA ALA A 133 9.02 -3.46 21.76
C ALA A 133 10.49 -3.18 21.40
N CYS A 134 10.74 -2.89 20.12
CA CYS A 134 12.06 -2.59 19.58
C CYS A 134 12.35 -1.09 19.53
N PHE A 135 11.32 -0.25 19.44
CA PHE A 135 11.45 1.21 19.51
C PHE A 135 11.00 1.70 20.88
N ARG A 136 11.74 2.64 21.45
CA ARG A 136 11.37 3.23 22.76
C ARG A 136 10.21 4.22 22.63
N ALA A 137 10.17 4.95 21.53
CA ALA A 137 9.18 5.98 21.23
C ALA A 137 9.16 6.27 19.72
N ALA A 138 8.17 7.04 19.27
CA ALA A 138 8.01 7.42 17.87
C ALA A 138 9.09 8.41 17.37
N ASP A 139 9.89 8.98 18.27
CA ASP A 139 11.05 9.81 17.94
C ASP A 139 12.34 9.01 17.76
N ASP A 140 12.31 7.69 18.00
CA ASP A 140 13.45 6.79 17.76
C ASP A 140 13.92 6.92 16.30
N CYS A 141 15.24 6.95 16.11
CA CYS A 141 15.83 7.15 14.80
C CYS A 141 15.42 6.06 13.80
N ALA A 142 15.34 4.80 14.25
CA ALA A 142 14.91 3.71 13.40
C ALA A 142 13.44 3.88 12.96
N PHE A 143 12.58 4.33 13.87
CA PHE A 143 11.18 4.64 13.56
C PHE A 143 11.09 5.71 12.47
N ARG A 144 11.78 6.84 12.65
CA ARG A 144 11.77 7.96 11.68
C ARG A 144 12.30 7.54 10.30
N LYS A 145 13.39 6.77 10.27
CA LYS A 145 13.96 6.24 9.02
C LYS A 145 13.00 5.32 8.28
N LEU A 146 12.27 4.46 8.99
CA LEU A 146 11.27 3.58 8.38
C LEU A 146 10.01 4.35 7.94
N VAL A 147 9.59 5.37 8.69
CA VAL A 147 8.50 6.27 8.25
C VAL A 147 8.88 6.97 6.95
N ALA A 148 10.09 7.51 6.83
CA ALA A 148 10.57 8.14 5.59
C ALA A 148 10.49 7.20 4.38
N TRP A 149 10.90 5.94 4.54
CA TRP A 149 10.75 4.92 3.49
C TRP A 149 9.30 4.66 3.09
N ILE A 150 8.37 4.58 4.06
CA ILE A 150 6.95 4.29 3.82
C ILE A 150 6.22 5.49 3.22
N ALA A 151 6.51 6.69 3.73
CA ALA A 151 5.84 7.93 3.39
C ALA A 151 6.29 8.52 2.05
N TRP A 152 7.39 8.03 1.47
CA TRP A 152 7.97 8.51 0.23
C TRP A 152 6.94 8.56 -0.91
N THR A 153 6.70 9.75 -1.47
CA THR A 153 5.76 10.00 -2.58
C THR A 153 6.44 10.64 -3.79
N SER A 154 7.58 11.30 -3.58
CA SER A 154 8.35 12.00 -4.60
C SER A 154 9.86 11.99 -4.28
N PRO A 155 10.74 12.23 -5.27
CA PRO A 155 12.19 12.34 -5.05
C PRO A 155 12.63 13.43 -4.06
N ASP A 156 11.78 14.43 -3.81
CA ASP A 156 12.06 15.52 -2.87
C ASP A 156 11.72 15.15 -1.41
N ASP A 157 11.02 14.03 -1.20
CA ASP A 157 10.71 13.55 0.14
C ASP A 157 11.94 13.00 0.85
N PRO A 158 12.06 13.15 2.18
CA PRO A 158 13.16 12.58 2.94
C PRO A 158 13.27 11.08 2.73
N ARG A 159 14.48 10.61 2.44
CA ARG A 159 14.85 9.20 2.37
C ARG A 159 15.37 8.74 3.74
N PRO A 160 15.42 7.42 4.00
CA PRO A 160 16.01 6.92 5.23
C PRO A 160 17.42 7.45 5.50
N ASP A 161 18.23 7.62 4.47
CA ASP A 161 19.63 8.09 4.60
C ASP A 161 19.74 9.60 4.87
N ASP A 162 18.71 10.39 4.58
CA ASP A 162 18.71 11.84 4.85
C ASP A 162 18.48 12.16 6.34
N ILE A 163 18.02 11.18 7.12
CA ILE A 163 17.78 11.34 8.55
C ILE A 163 19.08 11.08 9.30
N ASP A 164 19.76 12.16 9.70
CA ASP A 164 21.04 12.09 10.42
C ASP A 164 20.83 11.84 11.94
N CYS A 165 20.72 10.56 12.30
CA CYS A 165 20.77 10.11 13.68
C CYS A 165 21.24 8.65 13.77
N PRO A 166 21.80 8.23 14.92
CA PRO A 166 22.18 6.84 15.14
C PRO A 166 20.96 5.97 15.41
N VAL A 167 20.95 4.76 14.84
CA VAL A 167 19.99 3.70 15.17
C VAL A 167 20.46 2.98 16.44
N THR A 168 19.55 2.76 17.39
CA THR A 168 19.85 1.94 18.57
C THR A 168 19.98 0.48 18.13
N GLU A 169 21.20 -0.05 18.21
CA GLU A 169 21.47 -1.43 17.81
C GLU A 169 20.84 -2.43 18.78
N ASN A 170 20.40 -3.57 18.23
CA ASN A 170 19.87 -4.70 18.98
C ASN A 170 18.72 -4.34 19.93
N ALA A 171 17.96 -3.28 19.65
CA ALA A 171 16.85 -2.86 20.50
C ALA A 171 15.69 -3.89 20.54
N CYS A 172 15.61 -4.80 19.57
CA CYS A 172 14.73 -5.97 19.61
C CYS A 172 15.27 -7.13 20.49
N PHE A 173 16.52 -7.09 20.95
CA PHE A 173 17.12 -8.13 21.78
C PHE A 173 17.13 -7.70 23.25
N GLY A 174 16.17 -8.17 24.03
CA GLY A 174 16.23 -8.08 25.49
C GLY A 174 15.38 -6.98 26.13
N GLN A 175 14.08 -6.95 25.82
CA GLN A 175 13.08 -6.55 26.81
C GLN A 175 12.43 -7.81 27.41
#